data_AF-A0A6A6E0Q0-F1
#
_entry.id   AF-A0A6A6E0Q0-F1
#
_cell.length_a   1.000
_cell.length_b   1.000
_cell.length_c   1.000
_cell.angle_alpha   90.00
_cell.angle_beta   90.00
_cell.angle_gamma   90.00
#
_symmetry.space_group_name_H-M   'P 1'
#
loop_
_entity.id
_entity.type
_entity.pdbx_description
1 polymer ?
#
loop_
_entity_poly.entity_id
_entity_poly.type
_entity_poly.pdbx_seq_one_letter_code
_entity_poly.pdbx_strand_id
1 'polypeptide(L)'
;MFQFRRHTMKSEKSSSGGFLKDFTIGSMLRIFARLLQFVIALTIAGLYGQDLHNAAKADKYADPKWVYAVVCAGMGAIWAVVCLLPLVKAWFFFGVDTLLWILHLALFGTFGKMYIKEDPEGNKGIQRMKNAVWVILTAMLLWFMTAVYGGIIFWKHRKARTLLTGRGEVHV
;
A
#
# COMPACT_ATOMS: atom_id res chain seq x y z
N MET A 1 28.13 22.02 57.41
CA MET A 1 27.60 20.64 57.31
C MET A 1 27.01 20.47 55.91
N PHE A 2 27.80 20.02 54.94
CA PHE A 2 27.37 19.91 53.54
C PHE A 2 26.83 18.50 53.27
N GLN A 3 25.52 18.37 53.02
CA GLN A 3 24.93 17.12 52.57
C GLN A 3 24.99 17.03 51.03
N PHE A 4 25.92 16.22 50.53
CA PHE A 4 25.86 15.71 49.15
C PHE A 4 24.84 14.56 49.10
N ARG A 5 23.63 14.83 48.57
CA ARG A 5 22.65 13.79 48.27
C ARG A 5 23.00 13.16 46.93
N ARG A 6 23.60 11.95 46.95
CA ARG A 6 23.89 11.15 45.75
C ARG A 6 22.59 10.85 45.00
N HIS A 7 22.49 11.34 43.77
CA HIS A 7 21.46 10.91 42.83
C HIS A 7 21.75 9.45 42.45
N THR A 8 20.88 8.55 42.92
CA THR A 8 20.90 7.14 42.50
C THR A 8 20.48 7.08 41.04
N MET A 9 21.45 6.86 40.15
CA MET A 9 21.18 6.57 38.75
C MET A 9 20.56 5.17 38.69
N LYS A 10 19.22 5.14 38.60
CA LYS A 10 18.45 3.94 38.33
C LYS A 10 18.88 3.43 36.96
N SER A 11 19.76 2.44 37.00
CA SER A 11 20.28 1.64 35.89
C SER A 11 19.24 1.52 34.77
N GLU A 12 19.58 2.13 33.63
CA GLU A 12 19.01 1.88 32.32
C GLU A 12 19.20 0.41 32.01
N LYS A 13 18.24 -0.41 32.43
CA LYS A 13 18.19 -1.82 32.04
C LYS A 13 17.88 -1.87 30.55
N SER A 14 18.96 -1.95 29.78
CA SER A 14 19.08 -2.86 28.64
C SER A 14 17.95 -2.73 27.63
N SER A 15 18.05 -1.68 26.81
CA SER A 15 17.54 -1.66 25.44
C SER A 15 18.34 -2.63 24.56
N SER A 16 18.43 -3.91 24.96
CA SER A 16 19.11 -4.98 24.21
C SER A 16 18.20 -6.16 23.91
N GLY A 17 16.88 -5.91 23.89
CA GLY A 17 15.86 -6.89 23.50
C GLY A 17 14.72 -6.33 22.63
N GLY A 18 14.86 -5.10 22.13
CA GLY A 18 13.77 -4.37 21.45
C GLY A 18 13.45 -4.85 20.03
N PHE A 19 14.41 -5.43 19.31
CA PHE A 19 14.21 -5.75 17.89
C PHE A 19 13.17 -6.87 17.65
N LEU A 20 13.04 -7.82 18.58
CA LEU A 20 12.10 -8.95 18.47
C LEU A 20 10.78 -8.73 19.23
N LYS A 21 10.74 -7.81 20.19
CA LYS A 21 9.52 -7.51 20.98
C LYS A 21 8.64 -6.43 20.34
N ASP A 22 9.16 -5.66 19.39
CA ASP A 22 8.40 -4.67 18.61
C ASP A 22 7.66 -5.27 17.39
N PHE A 23 7.63 -6.60 17.27
CA PHE A 23 6.72 -7.32 16.37
C PHE A 23 5.27 -7.22 16.88
N THR A 24 4.76 -6.00 16.91
CA THR A 24 3.37 -5.68 17.21
C THR A 24 2.48 -6.32 16.13
N ILE A 25 1.32 -6.88 16.51
CA ILE A 25 0.31 -7.44 15.59
C ILE A 25 0.02 -6.51 14.40
N GLY A 26 0.02 -5.19 14.61
CA GLY A 26 -0.13 -4.20 13.55
C GLY A 26 1.01 -4.20 12.51
N SER A 27 2.25 -4.47 12.92
CA SER A 27 3.40 -4.61 12.02
C SER A 27 3.31 -5.88 11.18
N MET A 28 2.89 -7.01 11.79
CA MET A 28 2.66 -8.27 11.07
C MET A 28 1.57 -8.12 10.01
N LEU A 29 0.41 -7.55 10.38
CA LEU A 29 -0.71 -7.31 9.46
C LEU A 29 -0.31 -6.38 8.31
N ARG A 30 0.52 -5.36 8.59
CA ARG A 30 1.01 -4.45 7.56
C ARG A 30 1.92 -5.15 6.56
N ILE A 31 2.89 -5.94 7.03
CA ILE A 31 3.79 -6.72 6.16
C ILE A 31 2.98 -7.70 5.30
N PHE A 32 2.02 -8.40 5.93
CA PHE A 32 1.14 -9.34 5.22
C PHE A 32 0.31 -8.64 4.15
N ALA A 33 -0.32 -7.50 4.47
CA ALA A 33 -1.08 -6.72 3.49
C ALA A 33 -0.20 -6.26 2.32
N ARG A 34 1.03 -5.81 2.59
CA ARG A 34 1.98 -5.40 1.54
C ARG A 34 2.41 -6.57 0.66
N LEU A 35 2.63 -7.74 1.24
CA LEU A 35 2.92 -8.95 0.47
C LEU A 35 1.75 -9.33 -0.45
N LEU A 36 0.50 -9.28 0.05
CA LEU A 36 -0.68 -9.53 -0.78
C LEU A 36 -0.81 -8.51 -1.92
N GLN A 37 -0.59 -7.23 -1.64
CA GLN A 37 -0.59 -6.18 -2.66
C GLN A 37 0.48 -6.40 -3.72
N PHE A 38 1.67 -6.84 -3.32
CA PHE A 38 2.75 -7.20 -4.25
C PHE A 38 2.37 -8.38 -5.13
N VAL A 39 1.88 -9.47 -4.55
CA VAL A 39 1.47 -10.67 -5.31
C VAL A 39 0.35 -10.34 -6.29
N ILE A 40 -0.68 -9.60 -5.86
CA ILE A 40 -1.78 -9.21 -6.73
C ILE A 40 -1.31 -8.27 -7.85
N ALA A 41 -0.38 -7.36 -7.56
CA ALA A 41 0.21 -6.51 -8.58
C ALA A 41 0.94 -7.33 -9.65
N LEU A 42 1.71 -8.36 -9.27
CA LEU A 42 2.33 -9.28 -10.23
C LEU A 42 1.29 -10.07 -11.03
N THR A 43 0.19 -10.49 -10.40
CA THR A 43 -0.90 -11.17 -11.09
C THR A 43 -1.55 -10.27 -12.14
N ILE A 44 -1.82 -9.00 -11.83
CA ILE A 44 -2.35 -8.00 -12.77
C ILE A 44 -1.35 -7.78 -13.91
N ALA A 45 -0.06 -7.59 -13.59
CA ALA A 45 0.98 -7.42 -14.59
C ALA A 45 1.09 -8.63 -15.54
N GLY A 46 0.96 -9.85 -15.03
CA GLY A 46 0.98 -11.07 -15.84
C GLY A 46 -0.27 -11.21 -16.72
N LEU A 47 -1.46 -11.01 -16.15
CA LEU A 47 -2.72 -11.12 -16.87
C LEU A 47 -2.81 -10.15 -18.06
N TYR A 48 -2.42 -8.90 -17.85
CA TYR A 48 -2.51 -7.86 -18.87
C TYR A 48 -1.22 -7.73 -19.72
N GLY A 49 -0.07 -8.07 -19.17
CA GLY A 49 1.21 -8.09 -19.89
C GLY A 49 1.25 -9.15 -20.99
N GLN A 50 0.58 -10.29 -20.79
CA GLN A 50 0.42 -11.29 -21.85
C GLN A 50 -0.30 -10.71 -23.08
N ASP A 51 -1.30 -9.85 -22.88
CA ASP A 51 -2.04 -9.25 -23.99
C ASP A 51 -1.20 -8.22 -24.75
N LEU A 52 -0.35 -7.44 -24.06
CA LEU A 52 0.66 -6.59 -24.70
C LEU A 52 1.66 -7.42 -25.50
N HIS A 53 2.16 -8.50 -24.91
CA HIS A 53 3.16 -9.35 -25.54
C HIS A 53 2.61 -10.01 -26.81
N ASN A 54 1.36 -10.47 -26.77
CA ASN A 54 0.67 -11.02 -27.93
C ASN A 54 0.45 -9.95 -29.01
N ALA A 55 0.09 -8.73 -28.63
CA ALA A 55 -0.04 -7.62 -29.58
C ALA A 55 1.29 -7.28 -30.26
N ALA A 56 2.38 -7.20 -29.48
CA ALA A 56 3.73 -6.96 -30.00
C ALA A 56 4.18 -8.06 -30.96
N LYS A 57 3.91 -9.34 -30.65
CA LYS A 57 4.20 -10.46 -31.54
C LYS A 57 3.41 -10.44 -32.85
N ALA A 58 2.19 -9.90 -32.81
CA ALA A 58 1.33 -9.80 -33.97
C ALA A 58 1.57 -8.52 -34.80
N ASP A 59 2.62 -7.75 -34.46
CA ASP A 59 2.92 -6.43 -35.03
C ASP A 59 1.72 -5.46 -34.96
N LYS A 60 0.96 -5.56 -33.86
CA LYS A 60 -0.22 -4.73 -33.60
C LYS A 60 0.11 -3.67 -32.56
N TYR A 61 -0.58 -2.53 -32.68
CA TYR A 61 -0.48 -1.44 -31.72
C TYR A 61 -0.87 -1.89 -30.30
N ALA A 62 -0.12 -1.44 -29.30
CA ALA A 62 -0.41 -1.73 -27.90
C ALA A 62 -1.64 -0.94 -27.43
N ASP A 63 -2.73 -1.64 -27.15
CA ASP A 63 -3.96 -0.99 -26.69
C ASP A 63 -3.71 -0.26 -25.35
N PRO A 64 -3.98 1.06 -25.26
CA PRO A 64 -3.69 1.88 -24.09
C PRO A 64 -4.28 1.35 -22.79
N LYS A 65 -5.42 0.63 -22.85
CA LYS A 65 -6.07 0.08 -21.64
C LYS A 65 -5.20 -0.95 -20.94
N TRP A 66 -4.51 -1.80 -21.72
CA TRP A 66 -3.64 -2.83 -21.18
C TRP A 66 -2.33 -2.20 -20.69
N VAL A 67 -1.80 -1.21 -21.40
CA VAL A 67 -0.60 -0.47 -20.98
C VAL A 67 -0.85 0.20 -19.63
N TYR A 68 -2.00 0.88 -19.47
CA TYR A 68 -2.40 1.50 -18.22
C TYR A 68 -2.47 0.48 -17.08
N ALA A 69 -3.03 -0.72 -17.33
CA ALA A 69 -3.10 -1.79 -16.34
C ALA A 69 -1.70 -2.24 -15.85
N VAL A 70 -0.77 -2.47 -16.79
CA VAL A 70 0.59 -2.90 -16.47
C VAL A 70 1.38 -1.81 -15.75
N VAL A 71 1.22 -0.54 -16.13
CA VAL A 71 1.87 0.59 -15.45
C VAL A 71 1.34 0.75 -14.03
N CYS A 72 0.03 0.68 -13.81
CA CYS A 72 -0.56 0.73 -12.47
C CYS A 72 -0.10 -0.43 -11.59
N ALA A 73 -0.02 -1.64 -12.16
CA ALA A 73 0.50 -2.82 -11.48
C ALA A 73 1.99 -2.66 -11.12
N GLY A 74 2.80 -2.17 -12.05
CA GLY A 74 4.23 -1.93 -11.82
C GLY A 74 4.47 -0.92 -10.71
N MET A 75 3.76 0.20 -10.71
CA MET A 75 3.83 1.19 -9.63
C MET A 75 3.40 0.59 -8.29
N GLY A 76 2.31 -0.20 -8.28
CA GLY A 76 1.83 -0.89 -7.09
C GLY A 76 2.85 -1.90 -6.55
N ALA A 77 3.50 -2.67 -7.42
CA ALA A 77 4.53 -3.64 -7.04
C ALA A 77 5.77 -2.95 -6.45
N ILE A 78 6.28 -1.92 -7.12
CA ILE A 78 7.43 -1.13 -6.63
C ILE A 78 7.09 -0.53 -5.26
N TRP A 79 5.92 0.08 -5.14
CA TRP A 79 5.51 0.70 -3.88
C TRP A 79 5.33 -0.31 -2.75
N ALA A 80 4.75 -1.49 -3.04
CA ALA A 80 4.62 -2.56 -2.07
C ALA A 80 6.00 -3.04 -1.55
N VAL A 81 6.98 -3.22 -2.42
CA VAL A 81 8.36 -3.57 -2.05
C VAL A 81 9.03 -2.46 -1.23
N VAL A 82 8.90 -1.20 -1.67
CA VAL A 82 9.43 -0.04 -0.95
C VAL A 82 8.85 0.04 0.47
N CYS A 83 7.57 -0.31 0.63
CA CYS A 83 6.91 -0.36 1.94
C CYS A 83 7.25 -1.58 2.80
N LEU A 84 7.83 -2.64 2.22
CA LEU A 84 8.36 -3.79 2.97
C LEU A 84 9.73 -3.46 3.57
N LEU A 85 10.49 -2.55 2.94
CA LEU A 85 11.76 -2.09 3.46
C LEU A 85 11.55 -1.06 4.59
N PRO A 86 12.42 -1.03 5.62
CA PRO A 86 12.32 -0.07 6.73
C PRO A 86 12.70 1.38 6.33
N LEU A 87 12.66 1.71 5.04
CA LEU A 87 13.17 2.95 4.46
C LEU A 87 12.13 4.09 4.46
N VAL A 88 10.85 3.78 4.58
CA VAL A 88 9.77 4.75 4.34
C VAL A 88 9.16 5.26 5.64
N LYS A 89 9.24 6.58 5.87
CA LYS A 89 8.59 7.25 7.01
C LYS A 89 7.06 7.24 6.83
N ALA A 90 6.35 6.96 7.93
CA ALA A 90 4.91 6.70 7.94
C ALA A 90 4.02 7.84 7.36
N TRP A 91 4.49 9.09 7.29
CA TRP A 91 3.68 10.19 6.74
C TRP A 91 3.52 10.15 5.23
N PHE A 92 4.45 9.55 4.49
CA PHE A 92 4.38 9.44 3.02
C PHE A 92 3.50 8.25 2.58
N PHE A 93 3.15 7.40 3.53
CA PHE A 93 2.42 6.15 3.33
C PHE A 93 0.98 6.37 2.84
N PHE A 94 0.30 7.41 3.35
CA PHE A 94 -1.10 7.66 3.00
C PHE A 94 -1.29 8.19 1.58
N GLY A 95 -0.42 9.10 1.13
CA GLY A 95 -0.59 9.77 -0.17
C GLY A 95 -0.44 8.81 -1.34
N VAL A 96 0.60 7.97 -1.32
CA VAL A 96 0.85 7.02 -2.40
C VAL A 96 -0.17 5.89 -2.41
N ASP A 97 -0.58 5.38 -1.24
CA ASP A 97 -1.65 4.37 -1.17
C ASP A 97 -2.98 4.90 -1.71
N THR A 98 -3.30 6.16 -1.42
CA THR A 98 -4.50 6.83 -1.95
C THR A 98 -4.40 6.99 -3.47
N LEU A 99 -3.24 7.41 -3.99
CA LEU A 99 -3.01 7.52 -5.42
C LEU A 99 -3.18 6.16 -6.12
N LEU A 100 -2.55 5.11 -5.59
CA LEU A 100 -2.65 3.75 -6.14
C LEU A 100 -4.08 3.22 -6.05
N TRP A 101 -4.81 3.53 -4.98
CA TRP A 101 -6.23 3.23 -4.89
C TRP A 101 -7.04 3.90 -6.02
N ILE A 102 -6.86 5.20 -6.26
CA ILE A 102 -7.55 5.93 -7.34
C ILE A 102 -7.21 5.34 -8.71
N LEU A 103 -5.93 5.01 -8.94
CA LEU A 103 -5.50 4.41 -10.20
C LEU A 103 -6.15 3.04 -10.44
N HIS A 104 -6.23 2.20 -9.40
CA HIS A 104 -6.91 0.90 -9.47
C HIS A 104 -8.43 1.04 -9.53
N LEU A 105 -9.01 2.09 -8.94
CA LEU A 105 -10.44 2.40 -9.06
C LEU A 105 -10.79 2.77 -10.51
N ALA A 106 -9.99 3.60 -11.16
CA ALA A 106 -10.16 3.92 -12.58
C ALA A 106 -9.97 2.68 -13.46
N LEU A 107 -8.98 1.83 -13.16
CA LEU A 107 -8.75 0.55 -13.83
C LEU A 107 -9.95 -0.40 -13.68
N PHE A 108 -10.49 -0.51 -12.46
CA PHE A 108 -11.69 -1.30 -12.21
C PHE A 108 -12.90 -0.73 -12.96
N GLY A 109 -13.05 0.59 -13.02
CA GLY A 109 -14.14 1.23 -13.76
C GLY A 109 -14.11 0.94 -15.25
N THR A 110 -12.93 0.98 -15.88
CA THR A 110 -12.78 0.72 -17.32
C THR A 110 -13.03 -0.76 -17.64
N PHE A 111 -12.36 -1.67 -16.94
CA PHE A 111 -12.49 -3.11 -17.17
C PHE A 111 -13.83 -3.68 -16.68
N GLY A 112 -14.36 -3.14 -15.59
CA GLY A 112 -15.66 -3.53 -15.04
C GLY A 112 -16.81 -3.21 -15.99
N LYS A 113 -16.82 -2.01 -16.60
CA LYS A 113 -17.83 -1.65 -17.59
C LYS A 113 -17.79 -2.55 -18.83
N MET A 114 -16.58 -2.97 -19.26
CA MET A 114 -16.37 -3.76 -20.47
C MET A 114 -16.70 -5.25 -20.27
N TYR A 115 -16.32 -5.84 -19.14
CA TYR A 115 -16.35 -7.31 -19.00
C TYR A 115 -17.40 -7.83 -18.02
N ILE A 116 -17.96 -7.03 -17.09
CA ILE A 116 -18.93 -7.56 -16.10
C ILE A 116 -20.22 -8.03 -16.79
N LYS A 117 -20.71 -7.26 -17.76
CA LYS A 117 -22.00 -7.50 -18.43
C LYS A 117 -21.87 -8.35 -19.71
N GLU A 118 -20.66 -8.57 -20.20
CA GLU A 118 -20.42 -9.27 -21.46
C GLU A 118 -20.65 -10.78 -21.32
N ASP A 119 -21.44 -11.38 -22.21
CA ASP A 119 -21.61 -12.84 -22.23
C ASP A 119 -20.36 -13.49 -22.85
N PRO A 120 -19.70 -14.46 -22.18
CA PRO A 120 -18.48 -15.03 -22.71
C PRO A 120 -18.62 -15.80 -24.03
N GLU A 121 -19.81 -16.15 -24.53
CA GLU A 121 -20.05 -16.87 -25.81
C GLU A 121 -19.05 -18.01 -26.11
N GLY A 122 -18.55 -18.71 -25.08
CA GLY A 122 -17.52 -19.76 -25.20
C GLY A 122 -16.07 -19.26 -25.43
N ASN A 123 -15.84 -17.95 -25.53
CA ASN A 123 -14.52 -17.35 -25.65
C ASN A 123 -13.78 -17.33 -24.29
N LYS A 124 -12.76 -18.20 -24.17
CA LYS A 124 -11.89 -18.32 -22.99
C LYS A 124 -11.18 -17.00 -22.63
N GLY A 125 -10.93 -16.13 -23.61
CA GLY A 125 -10.33 -14.80 -23.38
C GLY A 125 -11.23 -13.86 -22.58
N ILE A 126 -12.54 -13.89 -22.86
CA ILE A 126 -13.54 -13.07 -22.14
C ILE A 126 -13.73 -13.61 -20.72
N GLN A 127 -13.77 -14.93 -20.54
CA GLN A 127 -13.83 -15.55 -19.21
C GLN A 127 -12.60 -15.19 -18.34
N ARG A 128 -11.40 -15.25 -18.92
CA ARG A 128 -10.17 -14.79 -18.25
C ARG A 128 -10.29 -13.32 -17.83
N MET A 129 -10.79 -12.46 -18.70
CA MET A 129 -10.94 -11.03 -18.39
C MET A 129 -11.97 -10.74 -17.32
N LYS A 130 -13.07 -11.52 -17.27
CA LYS A 130 -14.01 -11.48 -16.14
C LYS A 130 -13.35 -11.83 -14.82
N ASN A 131 -12.51 -12.87 -14.79
CA ASN A 131 -11.75 -13.22 -13.59
C ASN A 131 -10.71 -12.13 -13.24
N ALA A 132 -10.08 -11.52 -14.24
CA ALA A 132 -9.14 -10.43 -14.04
C ALA A 132 -9.80 -9.18 -13.41
N VAL A 133 -11.06 -8.88 -13.76
CA VAL A 133 -11.84 -7.81 -13.11
C VAL A 133 -11.97 -8.03 -11.61
N TRP A 134 -12.21 -9.27 -11.17
CA TRP A 134 -12.27 -9.59 -9.75
C TRP A 134 -10.91 -9.41 -9.06
N VAL A 135 -9.81 -9.75 -9.72
CA VAL A 135 -8.46 -9.50 -9.21
C VAL A 135 -8.19 -8.01 -9.06
N ILE A 136 -8.58 -7.18 -10.04
CA ILE A 136 -8.47 -5.71 -9.93
C ILE A 136 -9.32 -5.20 -8.75
N LEU A 137 -10.54 -5.73 -8.57
CA LEU A 137 -11.40 -5.32 -7.45
C LEU A 137 -10.73 -5.61 -6.11
N THR A 138 -10.13 -6.80 -5.94
CA THR A 138 -9.37 -7.14 -4.73
C THR A 138 -8.19 -6.20 -4.52
N ALA A 139 -7.43 -5.89 -5.59
CA ALA A 139 -6.34 -4.93 -5.54
C ALA A 139 -6.81 -3.54 -5.08
N MET A 140 -7.88 -3.04 -5.70
CA MET A 140 -8.49 -1.75 -5.37
C MET A 140 -8.91 -1.70 -3.90
N LEU A 141 -9.58 -2.74 -3.39
CA LEU A 141 -10.00 -2.80 -1.98
C LEU A 141 -8.80 -2.86 -1.02
N LEU A 142 -7.75 -3.60 -1.35
CA LEU A 142 -6.53 -3.66 -0.52
C LEU A 142 -5.84 -2.29 -0.45
N TRP A 143 -5.69 -1.61 -1.59
CA TRP A 143 -5.17 -0.24 -1.63
C TRP A 143 -6.04 0.73 -0.84
N PHE A 144 -7.37 0.60 -0.93
CA PHE A 144 -8.29 1.41 -0.13
C PHE A 144 -8.11 1.19 1.38
N MET A 145 -8.08 -0.06 1.84
CA MET A 145 -7.93 -0.38 3.27
C MET A 145 -6.61 0.17 3.83
N THR A 146 -5.53 0.02 3.07
CA THR A 146 -4.20 0.53 3.47
C THR A 146 -4.12 2.06 3.42
N ALA A 147 -4.79 2.70 2.46
CA ALA A 147 -4.98 4.15 2.44
C ALA A 147 -5.77 4.63 3.67
N VAL A 148 -6.94 4.06 3.98
CA VAL A 148 -7.73 4.46 5.15
C VAL A 148 -6.94 4.29 6.45
N TYR A 149 -6.26 3.15 6.61
CA TYR A 149 -5.40 2.91 7.76
C TYR A 149 -4.27 3.95 7.88
N GLY A 150 -3.57 4.22 6.77
CA GLY A 150 -2.53 5.25 6.71
C GLY A 150 -3.05 6.65 7.06
N GLY A 151 -4.26 7.00 6.58
CA GLY A 151 -4.91 8.27 6.87
C GLY A 151 -5.26 8.44 8.35
N ILE A 152 -5.80 7.39 8.99
CA ILE A 152 -6.09 7.39 10.43
C ILE A 152 -4.80 7.60 11.24
N ILE A 153 -3.73 6.87 10.92
CA ILE A 153 -2.44 6.98 11.61
C ILE A 153 -1.82 8.38 11.40
N PHE A 154 -1.85 8.89 10.17
CA PHE A 154 -1.37 10.24 9.87
C PHE A 154 -2.11 11.31 10.69
N TRP A 155 -3.44 11.21 10.78
CA TRP A 155 -4.26 12.13 11.56
C TRP A 155 -3.95 12.07 13.06
N LYS A 156 -3.77 10.86 13.61
CA LYS A 156 -3.35 10.66 15.01
C LYS A 156 -1.99 11.29 15.31
N HIS A 157 -0.99 11.10 14.44
CA HIS A 157 0.32 11.73 14.60
C HIS A 157 0.28 13.25 14.49
N ARG A 158 -0.55 13.81 13.60
CA ARG A 158 -0.73 15.27 13.48
C ARG A 158 -1.29 15.87 14.77
N LYS A 159 -2.30 15.23 15.38
CA LYS A 159 -2.88 15.66 16.67
C LYS A 159 -1.91 15.59 17.84
N ALA A 160 -1.01 14.60 17.86
CA ALA A 160 0.00 14.47 18.92
C ALA A 160 1.00 15.65 18.90
N ARG A 161 1.40 16.13 17.72
CA ARG A 161 2.34 17.26 17.57
C ARG A 161 1.74 18.61 18.02
N THR A 162 0.43 18.77 17.95
CA THR A 162 -0.26 20.02 18.35
C THR A 162 -0.50 20.13 19.86
N LEU A 163 -0.41 19.04 20.62
CA LEU A 163 -0.64 19.05 22.07
C LEU A 163 0.58 19.51 22.91
N LEU A 164 1.78 19.47 22.33
CA LEU A 164 3.04 19.82 23.02
C LEU A 164 3.51 21.27 22.83
N THR A 165 2.81 22.07 22.03
CA THR A 165 3.17 23.46 21.70
C THR A 165 2.34 24.51 22.44
N GLY A 166 1.51 24.11 23.43
CA GLY A 166 0.52 24.99 24.08
C GLY A 166 0.66 25.22 25.59
N ARG A 167 1.75 24.81 26.26
CA ARG A 167 1.92 25.05 27.72
C ARG A 167 3.33 25.52 28.07
N GLY A 168 3.79 26.59 27.43
CA GLY A 168 4.78 27.46 28.06
C GLY A 168 4.03 28.40 28.99
N GLU A 169 4.07 28.16 30.29
CA GLU A 169 3.75 29.21 31.27
C GLU A 169 4.69 30.38 31.02
N VAL A 170 4.14 31.53 30.64
CA VAL A 170 4.84 32.81 30.75
C VAL A 170 4.88 33.15 32.24
N HIS A 171 6.00 32.85 32.89
CA HIS A 171 6.31 33.44 34.18
C HIS A 171 6.61 34.93 33.94
N VAL A 172 5.71 35.80 34.42
CA VAL A 172 5.93 37.24 34.61
C VAL A 172 6.55 37.45 35.99
#